data_AF-A0A975ILX0-F1
#
_entry.id   AF-A0A975ILX0-F1
#
_cell.length_a   1.000
_cell.length_b   1.000
_cell.length_c   1.000
_cell.angle_alpha   90.00
_cell.angle_beta   90.00
_cell.angle_gamma   90.00
#
_symmetry.space_group_name_H-M   'P 1'
#
loop_
_entity.id
_entity.type
_entity.pdbx_description
1 polymer ?
#
loop_
_entity_poly.entity_id
_entity_poly.type
_entity_poly.pdbx_seq_one_letter_code
_entity_poly.pdbx_strand_id
1 'polypeptide(L)'
;MIQVKNKLHLLPFFLISCLGLLFITSNNPVMAIPNEEFINNTRIVNVNISNINVLKNHEAFKQYFDFTINGPCYNGNIADFAIMWKIKTPPHNLLGVFFDNGTRSDEDNQYTLEELKQMGNGAQNMYIFWQYKEK
;
A
#
# COMPACT_ATOMS: atom_id res chain seq x y z
N MET A 1 28.19 27.58 18.73
CA MET A 1 27.42 27.27 17.51
C MET A 1 26.99 25.81 17.61
N ILE A 2 25.74 25.57 18.03
CA ILE A 2 25.23 24.22 18.34
C ILE A 2 24.64 23.60 17.07
N GLN A 3 25.14 22.38 16.76
CA GLN A 3 24.52 21.15 16.21
C GLN A 3 23.40 21.28 15.16
N VAL A 4 23.27 20.41 14.15
CA VAL A 4 22.98 18.98 14.27
C VAL A 4 23.52 18.20 13.06
N LYS A 5 24.27 17.13 13.33
CA LYS A 5 24.57 16.06 12.37
C LYS A 5 23.28 15.27 12.16
N ASN A 6 22.63 15.39 11.00
CA ASN A 6 21.53 14.51 10.64
C ASN A 6 22.06 13.08 10.45
N LYS A 7 22.05 12.31 11.55
CA LYS A 7 22.05 10.86 11.51
C LYS A 7 20.69 10.44 10.99
N LEU A 8 20.58 10.18 9.69
CA LEU A 8 19.42 9.49 9.13
C LEU A 8 19.44 8.08 9.74
N HIS A 9 18.65 7.90 10.80
CA HIS A 9 18.44 6.61 11.44
C HIS A 9 17.87 5.67 10.37
N LEU A 10 18.70 4.72 9.94
CA LEU A 10 18.25 3.45 9.35
C LEU A 10 17.27 2.83 10.35
N LEU A 11 15.97 3.11 10.17
CA LEU A 11 14.92 2.32 10.79
C LEU A 11 15.07 0.91 10.21
N PRO A 12 15.34 -0.12 11.03
CA PRO A 12 15.38 -1.47 10.52
C PRO A 12 13.98 -1.80 10.02
N PHE A 13 13.86 -2.13 8.74
CA PHE A 13 12.65 -2.61 8.04
C PHE A 13 12.03 -3.89 8.65
N PHE A 14 12.42 -4.26 9.87
CA PHE A 14 11.98 -5.45 10.58
C PHE A 14 10.59 -5.33 11.22
N LEU A 15 10.03 -4.13 11.36
CA LEU A 15 8.74 -3.92 12.05
C LEU A 15 7.49 -4.15 11.17
N ILE A 16 7.63 -4.36 9.85
CA ILE A 16 6.47 -4.57 8.96
C ILE A 16 6.19 -6.08 8.72
N SER A 17 7.11 -6.98 9.12
CA SER A 17 6.83 -8.43 9.09
C SER A 17 5.73 -8.86 10.07
N CYS A 18 5.39 -8.03 11.06
CA CYS A 18 4.38 -8.32 12.07
C CYS A 18 3.03 -7.63 11.86
N LEU A 19 2.84 -6.80 10.82
CA LEU A 19 1.54 -6.17 10.57
C LEU A 19 0.46 -7.14 10.06
N GLY A 20 0.84 -8.39 9.75
CA GLY A 20 -0.10 -9.48 9.44
C GLY A 20 -0.78 -10.12 10.66
N LEU A 21 -0.54 -9.65 11.88
CA LEU A 21 -0.96 -10.34 13.12
C LEU A 21 -2.09 -9.71 13.92
N LEU A 22 -2.76 -8.66 13.44
CA LEU A 22 -3.85 -8.05 14.18
C LEU A 22 -5.14 -8.03 13.37
N PHE A 23 -5.77 -9.19 13.17
CA PHE A 23 -7.24 -9.37 13.12
C PHE A 23 -7.56 -10.88 13.03
N ILE A 24 -7.59 -11.60 14.16
CA ILE A 24 -8.25 -12.92 14.22
C ILE A 24 -9.13 -12.98 15.47
N THR A 25 -10.43 -12.81 15.29
CA THR A 25 -11.44 -13.23 16.27
C THR A 25 -11.91 -14.64 15.90
N SER A 26 -11.29 -15.69 16.44
CA SER A 26 -11.97 -16.97 16.70
C SER A 26 -11.09 -17.91 17.55
N ASN A 27 -11.70 -18.56 18.54
CA ASN A 27 -11.06 -19.35 19.59
C ASN A 27 -10.53 -20.73 19.16
N ASN A 28 -10.04 -20.91 17.93
CA ASN A 28 -9.43 -22.17 17.49
C ASN A 28 -8.11 -21.87 16.76
N PRO A 29 -6.96 -22.41 17.21
CA PRO A 29 -5.69 -22.22 16.52
C PRO A 29 -5.62 -23.16 15.30
N VAL A 30 -6.38 -22.85 14.26
CA VAL A 30 -6.07 -23.33 12.92
C VAL A 30 -5.21 -22.25 12.29
N MET A 31 -3.89 -22.46 12.25
CA MET A 31 -3.00 -21.61 11.47
C MET A 31 -3.24 -21.87 9.98
N ALA A 32 -4.28 -21.25 9.43
CA ALA A 32 -4.32 -21.00 8.01
C ALA A 32 -3.24 -19.96 7.72
N ILE A 33 -2.18 -20.35 7.03
CA ILE A 33 -1.28 -19.38 6.40
C ILE A 33 -2.18 -18.52 5.52
N PRO A 34 -2.24 -17.18 5.72
CA PRO A 34 -3.00 -16.33 4.80
C PRO A 34 -2.48 -16.63 3.39
N ASN A 35 -3.37 -17.01 2.46
CA ASN A 35 -2.97 -17.35 1.09
C ASN A 35 -2.23 -16.16 0.49
N GLU A 36 -0.90 -16.26 0.45
CA GLU A 36 -0.06 -15.20 -0.11
C GLU A 36 -0.18 -15.27 -1.63
N GLU A 37 -0.77 -14.23 -2.22
CA GLU A 37 -0.85 -14.09 -3.66
C GLU A 37 0.46 -13.47 -4.16
N PHE A 38 1.11 -14.13 -5.12
CA PHE A 38 2.29 -13.61 -5.80
C PHE A 38 2.01 -13.50 -7.30
N ILE A 39 2.34 -12.36 -7.88
CA ILE A 39 2.28 -12.12 -9.32
C ILE A 39 3.65 -11.60 -9.76
N ASN A 40 4.32 -12.29 -10.68
CA ASN A 40 5.65 -11.92 -11.19
C ASN A 40 6.64 -11.56 -10.08
N ASN A 41 6.75 -12.45 -9.07
CA ASN A 41 7.60 -12.31 -7.88
C ASN A 41 7.26 -11.13 -6.96
N THR A 42 6.19 -10.40 -7.23
CA THR A 42 5.66 -9.34 -6.36
C THR A 42 4.58 -9.93 -5.45
N ARG A 43 4.72 -9.74 -4.13
CA ARG A 43 3.70 -10.13 -3.16
C ARG A 43 2.53 -9.16 -3.21
N ILE A 44 1.33 -9.67 -3.39
CA ILE A 44 0.09 -8.90 -3.37
C ILE A 44 -0.47 -8.91 -1.95
N VAL A 45 -0.58 -7.72 -1.35
CA VAL A 45 -1.08 -7.52 0.01
C VAL A 45 -2.40 -6.77 -0.05
N ASN A 46 -3.50 -7.49 0.09
CA ASN A 46 -4.84 -6.90 0.16
C ASN A 46 -5.10 -6.34 1.57
N VAL A 47 -5.33 -5.03 1.67
CA VAL A 47 -5.57 -4.32 2.94
C VAL A 47 -7.02 -3.81 2.94
N ASN A 48 -7.87 -4.39 3.78
CA ASN A 48 -9.25 -3.94 3.95
C ASN A 48 -9.32 -2.85 5.03
N ILE A 49 -9.86 -1.70 4.67
CA ILE A 49 -9.98 -0.50 5.50
C ILE A 49 -11.45 -0.23 5.78
N SER A 50 -11.86 -0.34 7.04
CA SER A 50 -13.22 0.02 7.47
C SER A 50 -13.42 1.53 7.52
N ASN A 51 -12.37 2.28 7.87
CA ASN A 51 -12.41 3.73 8.03
C ASN A 51 -11.14 4.36 7.45
N ILE A 52 -11.29 5.29 6.49
CA ILE A 52 -10.17 5.98 5.83
C ILE A 52 -9.24 6.71 6.81
N ASN A 53 -9.73 7.09 8.00
CA ASN A 53 -8.91 7.71 9.05
C ASN A 53 -7.80 6.78 9.55
N VAL A 54 -7.92 5.46 9.35
CA VAL A 54 -6.82 4.52 9.62
C VAL A 54 -5.61 4.88 8.76
N LEU A 55 -5.77 5.08 7.44
CA LEU A 55 -4.67 5.44 6.56
C LEU A 55 -4.13 6.85 6.85
N LYS A 56 -5.02 7.81 7.15
CA LYS A 56 -4.62 9.20 7.48
C LYS A 56 -3.69 9.30 8.68
N ASN A 57 -3.86 8.40 9.65
CA ASN A 57 -3.09 8.41 10.89
C ASN A 57 -2.01 7.31 10.94
N HIS A 58 -1.90 6.46 9.92
CA HIS A 58 -0.93 5.35 9.93
C HIS A 58 0.48 5.86 9.62
N GLU A 59 1.40 5.74 10.58
CA GLU A 59 2.78 6.26 10.46
C GLU A 59 3.49 5.84 9.16
N ALA A 60 3.32 4.58 8.74
CA ALA A 60 3.99 4.09 7.53
C ALA A 60 3.37 4.60 6.21
N PHE A 61 2.09 4.97 6.19
CA PHE A 61 1.36 5.24 4.95
C PHE A 61 0.91 6.68 4.79
N LYS A 62 0.67 7.41 5.89
CA LYS A 62 0.11 8.77 5.87
C LYS A 62 0.86 9.74 4.95
N GLN A 63 2.18 9.58 4.82
CA GLN A 63 3.04 10.44 4.00
C GLN A 63 2.88 10.19 2.49
N TYR A 64 2.37 9.03 2.08
CA TYR A 64 2.28 8.64 0.68
C TYR A 64 0.92 8.97 0.05
N PHE A 65 -0.11 9.21 0.85
CA PHE A 65 -1.45 9.51 0.35
C PHE A 65 -1.68 11.02 0.28
N ASP A 66 -2.11 11.50 -0.88
CA ASP A 66 -2.80 12.79 -0.97
C ASP A 66 -4.31 12.58 -0.79
N PHE A 67 -4.79 12.81 0.44
CA PHE A 67 -6.21 12.67 0.79
C PHE A 67 -7.10 13.78 0.21
N THR A 68 -6.55 14.76 -0.50
CA THR A 68 -7.32 15.78 -1.22
C THR A 68 -7.72 15.32 -2.62
N ILE A 69 -7.05 14.28 -3.16
CA ILE A 69 -7.35 13.71 -4.46
C ILE A 69 -8.59 12.82 -4.35
N ASN A 70 -9.55 13.08 -5.25
CA ASN A 70 -10.74 12.24 -5.38
C ASN A 70 -10.44 11.03 -6.27
N GLY A 71 -10.56 9.85 -5.69
CA GLY A 71 -10.54 8.57 -6.38
C GLY A 71 -9.25 7.76 -6.20
N PRO A 72 -9.25 6.49 -6.64
CA PRO A 72 -8.16 5.57 -6.36
C PRO A 72 -6.93 5.87 -7.20
N CYS A 73 -5.78 5.97 -6.53
CA CYS A 73 -4.52 6.33 -7.15
C CYS A 73 -3.43 5.25 -6.91
N TYR A 74 -2.35 5.32 -7.68
CA TYR A 74 -1.15 4.52 -7.51
C TYR A 74 0.09 5.41 -7.38
N ASN A 75 1.21 4.85 -6.91
CA ASN A 75 2.50 5.53 -6.94
C ASN A 75 3.35 5.20 -8.16
N GLY A 76 3.92 6.25 -8.76
CA GLY A 76 4.93 6.14 -9.81
C GLY A 76 6.28 5.75 -9.23
N ASN A 77 6.91 6.72 -8.56
CA ASN A 77 8.14 6.54 -7.77
C ASN A 77 7.85 6.68 -6.26
N ILE A 78 8.80 6.31 -5.39
CA ILE A 78 8.67 6.52 -3.95
C ILE A 78 9.17 7.91 -3.57
N ALA A 79 8.23 8.75 -3.15
CA ALA A 79 8.43 10.09 -2.61
C ALA A 79 7.27 10.42 -1.66
N ASP A 80 7.32 11.55 -0.97
CA ASP A 80 6.14 12.06 -0.27
C ASP A 80 5.03 12.35 -1.28
N PHE A 81 3.78 12.12 -0.86
CA PHE A 81 2.57 12.22 -1.70
C PHE A 81 2.54 11.28 -2.92
N ALA A 82 3.34 10.21 -2.92
CA ALA A 82 3.52 9.37 -4.10
C ALA A 82 2.25 8.73 -4.68
N ILE A 83 1.20 8.44 -3.91
CA ILE A 83 -0.05 7.83 -4.38
C ILE A 83 -0.98 8.93 -4.92
N MET A 84 -0.66 9.46 -6.09
CA MET A 84 -1.37 10.61 -6.70
C MET A 84 -1.85 10.39 -8.13
N TRP A 85 -1.38 9.35 -8.81
CA TRP A 85 -1.75 9.07 -10.21
C TRP A 85 -3.01 8.23 -10.28
N LYS A 86 -4.05 8.72 -10.97
CA LYS A 86 -5.36 8.05 -11.01
C LYS A 86 -5.29 6.71 -11.73
N ILE A 87 -5.93 5.71 -11.14
CA ILE A 87 -6.07 4.39 -11.75
C ILE A 87 -7.17 4.41 -12.81
N LYS A 88 -6.89 3.81 -13.97
CA LYS A 88 -7.85 3.67 -15.08
C LYS A 88 -8.97 2.72 -14.68
N THR A 89 -10.22 3.18 -14.83
CA THR A 89 -11.45 2.38 -14.59
C THR A 89 -11.38 1.57 -13.28
N PRO A 90 -11.22 2.23 -12.11
CA PRO A 90 -10.94 1.52 -10.87
C PRO A 90 -12.19 0.78 -10.37
N PRO A 91 -12.04 -0.37 -9.71
CA PRO A 91 -13.13 -1.02 -9.00
C PRO A 91 -13.77 -0.09 -7.95
N HIS A 92 -15.08 -0.20 -7.74
CA HIS A 92 -15.84 0.74 -6.89
C HIS A 92 -15.30 0.89 -5.46
N ASN A 93 -14.78 -0.17 -4.86
CA ASN A 93 -14.30 -0.15 -3.47
C ASN A 93 -12.77 -0.04 -3.36
N LEU A 94 -12.06 0.23 -4.46
CA LEU A 94 -10.63 0.48 -4.39
C LEU A 94 -10.39 1.86 -3.74
N LEU A 95 -9.38 1.96 -2.87
CA LEU A 95 -8.93 3.22 -2.28
C LEU A 95 -7.60 3.67 -2.88
N GLY A 96 -6.73 2.73 -3.21
CA GLY A 96 -5.45 3.02 -3.85
C GLY A 96 -4.53 1.82 -3.88
N VAL A 97 -3.38 2.00 -4.53
CA VAL A 97 -2.33 1.01 -4.69
C VAL A 97 -1.00 1.64 -4.28
N PHE A 98 -0.21 0.91 -3.50
CA PHE A 98 1.14 1.32 -3.14
C PHE A 98 2.13 0.20 -3.45
N PHE A 99 3.23 0.55 -4.09
CA PHE A 99 4.36 -0.32 -4.31
C PHE A 99 5.54 0.14 -3.46
N ASP A 100 6.18 -0.80 -2.77
CA ASP A 100 7.29 -0.53 -1.86
C ASP A 100 8.64 -0.31 -2.54
N ASN A 101 8.71 -0.49 -3.85
CA ASN A 101 9.83 -0.09 -4.70
C ASN A 101 9.42 -0.01 -6.18
N GLY A 102 10.40 0.24 -7.03
CA GLY A 102 10.24 0.27 -8.48
C GLY A 102 9.78 1.62 -9.01
N THR A 103 9.64 1.69 -10.32
CA THR A 103 9.21 2.89 -11.04
C THR A 103 7.99 2.59 -11.90
N ARG A 104 7.10 3.55 -12.08
CA ARG A 104 5.94 3.46 -12.99
C ARG A 104 5.75 4.82 -13.64
N SER A 105 4.98 4.88 -14.72
CA SER A 105 4.64 6.16 -15.32
C SER A 105 3.96 7.08 -14.31
N ASP A 106 4.36 8.33 -14.31
CA ASP A 106 3.78 9.40 -13.51
C ASP A 106 2.60 10.02 -14.28
N GLU A 107 1.56 9.21 -14.55
CA GLU A 107 0.45 9.60 -15.44
C GLU A 107 -0.93 9.07 -14.99
N ASP A 108 -1.93 9.95 -15.03
CA ASP A 108 -3.33 9.64 -14.75
C ASP A 108 -3.94 8.71 -15.80
N ASN A 109 -4.74 7.74 -15.35
CA ASN A 109 -5.51 6.80 -16.18
C ASN A 109 -4.66 5.95 -17.14
N GLN A 110 -3.36 5.82 -16.88
CA GLN A 110 -2.46 5.01 -17.69
C GLN A 110 -2.69 3.51 -17.47
N TYR A 111 -2.88 3.09 -16.22
CA TYR A 111 -2.96 1.67 -15.86
C TYR A 111 -4.25 1.33 -15.12
N THR A 112 -4.83 0.17 -15.46
CA THR A 112 -5.85 -0.53 -14.67
C THR A 112 -5.22 -1.26 -13.49
N LEU A 113 -6.04 -1.69 -12.51
CA LEU A 113 -5.55 -2.49 -11.38
C LEU A 113 -4.86 -3.79 -11.81
N GLU A 114 -5.38 -4.47 -12.84
CA GLU A 114 -4.80 -5.73 -13.32
C GLU A 114 -3.46 -5.51 -14.02
N GLU A 115 -3.31 -4.42 -14.79
CA GLU A 115 -2.01 -4.05 -15.37
C GLU A 115 -0.98 -3.71 -14.28
N LEU A 116 -1.41 -2.98 -13.24
CA LEU A 116 -0.56 -2.69 -12.07
C LEU A 116 -0.11 -3.97 -11.35
N LYS A 117 -0.98 -4.96 -11.18
CA LYS A 117 -0.62 -6.27 -10.60
C LYS A 117 0.43 -7.02 -11.42
N GLN A 118 0.30 -6.98 -12.75
CA GLN A 118 1.23 -7.70 -13.62
C GLN A 118 2.60 -7.03 -13.71
N MET A 119 2.71 -5.72 -13.49
CA MET A 119 3.97 -5.04 -13.78
C MET A 119 5.07 -5.34 -12.76
N GLY A 120 4.77 -5.31 -11.44
CA GLY A 120 5.72 -5.52 -10.33
C GLY A 120 6.89 -4.50 -10.28
N ASN A 121 7.65 -4.42 -11.37
CA ASN A 121 8.68 -3.47 -11.75
C ASN A 121 9.71 -3.16 -10.67
N GLY A 122 10.17 -4.21 -9.99
CA GLY A 122 11.18 -4.13 -8.92
C GLY A 122 10.61 -3.94 -7.52
N ALA A 123 9.28 -3.85 -7.36
CA ALA A 123 8.63 -3.92 -6.06
C ALA A 123 8.71 -5.33 -5.47
N GLN A 124 8.89 -5.43 -4.16
CA GLN A 124 8.74 -6.69 -3.44
C GLN A 124 7.28 -6.88 -3.03
N ASN A 125 6.61 -5.80 -2.65
CA ASN A 125 5.21 -5.80 -2.21
C ASN A 125 4.38 -4.76 -2.98
N MET A 126 3.18 -5.18 -3.37
CA MET A 126 2.11 -4.32 -3.86
C MET A 126 0.96 -4.37 -2.84
N TYR A 127 0.71 -3.25 -2.18
CA TYR A 127 -0.40 -3.08 -1.24
C TYR A 127 -1.61 -2.54 -1.99
N ILE A 128 -2.73 -3.26 -1.92
CA ILE A 128 -3.99 -2.85 -2.51
C ILE A 128 -4.95 -2.51 -1.38
N PHE A 129 -5.32 -1.23 -1.28
CA PHE A 129 -6.20 -0.75 -0.23
C PHE A 129 -7.65 -0.78 -0.71
N TRP A 130 -8.49 -1.48 0.04
CA TRP A 130 -9.91 -1.64 -0.25
C TRP A 130 -10.73 -1.00 0.85
N GLN A 131 -11.79 -0.30 0.47
CA GLN A 131 -12.83 0.09 1.40
C GLN A 131 -13.64 -1.15 1.76
N TYR A 132 -13.62 -1.54 3.03
CA TYR A 132 -14.50 -2.59 3.54
C TYR A 132 -15.94 -2.14 3.42
N LYS A 133 -16.79 -3.03 2.91
CA LYS A 133 -18.24 -2.90 2.94
C LYS A 133 -18.78 -4.07 3.74
N GLU A 134 -19.53 -3.78 4.80
CA GLU A 134 -20.39 -4.80 5.41
C GLU A 134 -21.38 -5.28 4.33
N LYS A 135 -21.55 -6.59 4.25
CA LYS A 135 -22.48 -7.23 3.31
C LYS A 135 -23.92 -7.07 3.77
#